data_AF-A0A650A5W9-F1
#
_entry.id   AF-A0A650A5W9-F1
#
_cell.length_a   1.000
_cell.length_b   1.000
_cell.length_c   1.000
_cell.angle_alpha   90.00
_cell.angle_beta   90.00
_cell.angle_gamma   90.00
#
_symmetry.space_group_name_H-M   'P 1'
#
loop_
_entity.id
_entity.type
_entity.pdbx_description
1 polymer ?
#
loop_
_entity_poly.entity_id
_entity_poly.type
_entity_poly.pdbx_seq_one_letter_code
_entity_poly.pdbx_strand_id
1 'polypeptide(L)' 'MPTRFSVVLDDARAREVEALARENELTEEAVLRQLLGLGLEAVAVGEEPDGSRPAESDETSV' A
#
# COMPACT_ATOMS: atom_id res chain seq x y z
N MET A 1 25.74 -2.21 5.09
CA MET A 1 25.18 -3.46 4.53
C MET A 1 23.75 -3.17 4.11
N PRO A 2 23.32 -3.49 2.88
CA PRO A 2 21.92 -3.36 2.51
C PRO A 2 21.10 -4.43 3.25
N THR A 3 20.07 -4.01 3.99
CA THR A 3 19.12 -4.93 4.61
C THR A 3 18.08 -5.33 3.58
N ARG A 4 17.86 -6.64 3.38
CA ARG A 4 16.89 -7.17 2.42
C ARG A 4 15.68 -7.70 3.16
N PHE A 5 14.51 -7.26 2.74
CA PHE A 5 13.22 -7.76 3.19
C PHE A 5 12.44 -8.33 2.00
N SER A 6 11.49 -9.23 2.27
CA SER A 6 10.55 -9.74 1.29
C SER A 6 9.14 -9.52 1.81
N VAL A 7 8.25 -9.03 0.96
CA VAL A 7 6.84 -8.78 1.27
C VAL A 7 5.98 -9.56 0.27
N VAL A 8 4.88 -10.14 0.76
CA VAL A 8 3.88 -10.82 -0.05
C VAL A 8 2.65 -9.93 -0.06
N LEU A 9 2.15 -9.63 -1.27
CA LEU A 9 0.95 -8.83 -1.49
C LEU A 9 -0.14 -9.72 -2.08
N ASP A 10 -1.40 -9.38 -1.82
CA ASP A 10 -2.51 -9.96 -2.57
C ASP A 10 -2.55 -9.45 -4.02
N ASP A 11 -3.32 -10.14 -4.87
CA ASP A 11 -3.41 -9.83 -6.30
C ASP A 11 -3.94 -8.42 -6.57
N ALA A 12 -4.83 -7.90 -5.71
CA ALA A 12 -5.38 -6.56 -5.89
C ALA A 12 -4.30 -5.50 -5.66
N ARG A 13 -3.57 -5.63 -4.55
CA ARG A 13 -2.49 -4.73 -4.18
C ARG A 13 -1.31 -4.83 -5.15
N ALA A 14 -1.00 -6.02 -5.66
CA ALA A 14 0.01 -6.19 -6.69
C ALA A 14 -0.36 -5.43 -7.98
N ARG A 15 -1.62 -5.49 -8.41
CA ARG A 15 -2.10 -4.74 -9.58
C ARG A 15 -2.08 -3.23 -9.38
N GLU A 16 -2.41 -2.75 -8.18
CA GLU A 16 -2.29 -1.33 -7.84
C GLU A 16 -0.83 -0.84 -7.99
N VAL A 17 0.13 -1.61 -7.48
CA VAL A 17 1.56 -1.29 -7.61
C VAL A 17 2.01 -1.32 -9.07
N GLU A 18 1.58 -2.31 -9.85
CA GLU A 18 1.90 -2.41 -11.29
C GLU A 18 1.34 -1.21 -12.08
N ALA A 19 0.11 -0.80 -11.77
CA ALA A 19 -0.53 0.36 -12.39
C ALA A 19 0.26 1.65 -12.08
N LEU A 20 0.57 1.89 -10.80
CA LEU A 20 1.38 3.05 -10.39
C LEU A 20 2.76 3.07 -11.03
N ALA A 21 3.40 1.90 -11.16
CA ALA A 21 4.70 1.78 -11.81
C ALA A 21 4.61 2.18 -13.29
N ARG A 22 3.59 1.69 -14.00
CA ARG A 22 3.35 2.02 -15.41
C ARG A 22 3.03 3.50 -15.63
N GLU A 23 2.17 4.08 -14.78
CA GLU A 23 1.74 5.48 -14.89
C GLU A 23 2.88 6.48 -14.66
N ASN A 24 3.85 6.11 -13.81
CA ASN A 24 4.96 6.99 -13.44
C ASN A 24 6.28 6.62 -14.15
N GLU A 25 6.26 5.65 -15.07
CA GLU A 25 7.45 5.12 -15.75
C GLU A 25 8.54 4.63 -14.76
N LEU A 26 8.09 4.02 -13.65
CA LEU A 26 8.94 3.50 -12.58
C LEU A 26 8.94 1.97 -12.54
N THR A 27 9.86 1.41 -11.77
CA THR A 27 9.80 -0.01 -11.40
C THR A 27 8.88 -0.21 -10.20
N GLU A 28 8.27 -1.40 -10.08
CA GLU A 28 7.48 -1.79 -8.91
C GLU A 28 8.28 -1.63 -7.61
N GLU A 29 9.57 -1.95 -7.63
CA GLU A 29 10.45 -1.75 -6.49
C GLU A 29 10.58 -0.27 -6.11
N ALA A 30 10.73 0.63 -7.09
CA ALA A 30 10.80 2.06 -6.83
C ALA A 30 9.48 2.62 -6.29
N VAL A 31 8.34 2.10 -6.75
CA VAL A 31 7.01 2.43 -6.19
C VAL A 31 6.92 1.97 -4.75
N LEU A 32 7.25 0.71 -4.45
CA LEU A 32 7.19 0.15 -3.10
C LEU A 32 8.11 0.90 -2.13
N ARG A 33 9.33 1.25 -2.54
CA ARG A 33 10.24 2.04 -1.69
C ARG A 33 9.65 3.42 -1.35
N GLN A 34 8.99 4.07 -2.31
CA GLN A 34 8.36 5.37 -2.08
C GLN A 34 7.13 5.25 -1.18
N LEU A 35 6.24 4.30 -1.44
CA LEU A 35 5.07 4.04 -0.61
C LEU A 35 5.46 3.72 0.84
N LEU A 36 6.52 2.91 1.03
CA LEU A 36 7.07 2.63 2.36
C LEU A 36 7.60 3.92 3.02
N GLY A 37 8.29 4.78 2.29
CA GLY A 37 8.77 6.06 2.81
C GLY A 37 7.62 6.95 3.30
N LEU A 38 6.61 7.15 2.46
CA LEU A 38 5.43 7.96 2.77
C LEU A 38 4.63 7.38 3.94
N GLY A 39 4.43 6.06 3.98
CA GLY A 39 3.72 5.39 5.06
C GLY A 39 4.45 5.47 6.39
N LEU A 40 5.78 5.33 6.39
CA LEU A 40 6.58 5.47 7.62
C LEU A 40 6.57 6.91 8.14
N GLU A 41 6.57 7.91 7.24
CA GLU A 41 6.44 9.32 7.62
C GLU A 41 5.07 9.61 8.24
N ALA A 42 3.99 9.13 7.63
CA ALA A 42 2.63 9.28 8.17
C ALA A 42 2.50 8.68 9.59
N VAL A 43 3.01 7.46 9.79
CA VAL A 43 3.03 6.80 11.11
C VAL A 43 3.86 7.59 12.12
N ALA A 44 4.99 8.17 11.71
CA ALA A 44 5.83 8.98 12.59
C ALA A 44 5.14 10.29 13.03
N VAL A 45 4.27 10.84 12.18
CA VAL A 45 3.47 12.05 12.47
C VAL A 45 2.23 11.73 13.33
N GLY A 46 1.95 10.44 13.59
CA GLY A 46 0.77 10.01 14.33
C GLY A 46 -0.51 10.04 13.49
N GLU A 47 -0.38 10.11 12.16
CA GLU A 47 -1.49 9.80 11.26
C GLU A 47 -1.63 8.27 11.24
N GLU A 48 -2.71 7.76 11.84
CA GLU A 48 -3.10 6.36 11.66
C GLU A 48 -3.22 6.12 10.14
N PRO A 49 -2.42 5.22 9.55
CA PRO A 49 -2.54 4.92 8.14
C PRO A 49 -3.96 4.38 7.93
N ASP A 50 -4.76 5.04 7.08
CA ASP A 50 -6.13 4.63 6.76
C ASP A 50 -6.10 3.28 6.04
N GLY A 51 -5.94 2.23 6.83
CA GLY A 51 -5.94 0.85 6.43
C GLY A 51 -7.38 0.45 6.24
N SER A 52 -7.92 0.75 5.06
CA SER A 52 -9.13 0.13 4.50
C SER A 52 -10.19 -0.16 5.56
N ARG A 53 -11.03 0.83 5.90
CA ARG A 53 -12.30 0.53 6.57
C ARG A 53 -13.02 -0.50 5.70
N PRO A 54 -13.22 -1.77 6.13
CA PRO A 54 -14.08 -2.66 5.37
C PRO A 54 -15.44 -1.97 5.35
N ALA A 55 -16.01 -1.79 4.17
CA ALA A 55 -17.41 -1.43 4.08
C ALA A 55 -18.18 -2.56 4.75
N GLU A 56 -18.58 -2.36 6.01
CA GLU A 56 -19.59 -3.17 6.66
C GLU A 56 -20.84 -3.01 5.79
N SER A 57 -20.99 -3.94 4.85
CA SER A 57 -22.26 -4.25 4.22
C SER A 57 -23.08 -4.88 5.33
N ASP A 58 -23.70 -4.05 6.16
CA ASP A 58 -24.80 -4.49 7.01
C ASP A 58 -26.01 -4.69 6.09
N GLU A 59 -26.04 -5.90 5.56
CA GLU A 59 -27.16 -6.52 4.90
C GLU A 59 -28.29 -6.73 5.94
N THR A 60 -29.46 -6.17 5.62
CA THR A 60 -30.78 -6.55 6.16
C THR A 60 -31.14 -6.08 7.57
N SER A 61 -31.86 -4.96 7.66
CA SER A 61 -32.91 -4.78 8.66
C SER A 61 -34.28 -4.81 7.98
N VAL A 62 -34.94 -5.95 8.23
CA VAL A 62 -36.38 -6.28 8.34
C VAL A 62 -37.40 -5.21 7.95
#